data_AF-A0A4Y1ZHE4-F1
#
_entry.id   AF-A0A4Y1ZHE4-F1
#
_cell.length_a   1.000
_cell.length_b   1.000
_cell.length_c   1.000
_cell.angle_alpha   90.00
_cell.angle_beta   90.00
_cell.angle_gamma   90.00
#
_symmetry.space_group_name_H-M   'P 1'
#
loop_
_entity.id
_entity.type
_entity.pdbx_description
1 polymer ?
#
loop_
_entity_poly.entity_id
_entity_poly.type
_entity_poly.pdbx_seq_one_letter_code
_entity_poly.pdbx_strand_id
1 'polypeptide(L)'
;MLKQDAPLYPNQVDLQRLKKKARQNRSWVEIDGNYTPFSIASTNDDPRPTLPWLQLAVDHFTGQVLFHDLASPDQCLTAADFTRTAQQFLVTLIQETGQRPSGILISNQDLYYALGSLCRKLGITCSKSAELPKLSETREAMFAAMNR
;
A
#
# COMPACT_ATOMS: atom_id res chain seq x y z
N MET A 1 -7.17 -15.17 5.30
CA MET A 1 -8.06 -14.63 4.26
C MET A 1 -9.17 -13.81 4.89
N LEU A 2 -9.21 -12.52 4.55
CA LEU A 2 -10.30 -11.60 4.86
C LEU A 2 -11.47 -11.89 3.90
N LYS A 3 -12.69 -11.87 4.43
CA LYS A 3 -13.94 -12.14 3.68
C LYS A 3 -14.90 -10.94 3.65
N GLN A 4 -14.57 -9.88 4.38
CA GLN A 4 -15.33 -8.65 4.51
C GLN A 4 -14.37 -7.51 4.87
N ASP A 5 -14.84 -6.27 4.79
CA ASP A 5 -14.00 -5.13 5.13
C ASP A 5 -13.47 -5.20 6.56
N ALA A 6 -12.19 -4.90 6.69
CA ALA A 6 -11.49 -4.94 7.95
C ALA A 6 -11.80 -3.71 8.81
N PRO A 7 -11.62 -3.80 10.16
CA PRO A 7 -11.76 -2.64 11.04
C PRO A 7 -10.78 -1.53 10.65
N LEU A 8 -11.13 -0.29 10.99
CA LEU A 8 -10.26 0.87 10.80
C LEU A 8 -9.30 0.99 11.97
N TYR A 9 -8.01 1.03 11.69
CA TYR A 9 -6.97 1.32 12.67
C TYR A 9 -6.71 2.82 12.85
N PRO A 10 -6.71 3.66 11.79
CA PRO A 10 -6.63 5.10 11.96
C PRO A 10 -7.87 5.66 12.68
N ASN A 11 -7.66 6.62 13.58
CA ASN A 11 -8.79 7.25 14.29
C ASN A 11 -9.64 8.09 13.32
N GLN A 12 -10.94 8.23 13.63
CA GLN A 12 -11.89 8.88 12.72
C GLN A 12 -11.62 10.38 12.55
N VAL A 13 -11.16 11.08 13.59
CA VAL A 13 -10.91 12.53 13.56
C VAL A 13 -9.76 12.84 12.59
N ASP A 14 -8.70 12.05 12.64
CA ASP A 14 -7.53 12.22 11.79
C ASP A 14 -7.84 11.84 10.35
N LEU A 15 -8.66 10.82 10.09
CA LEU A 15 -9.16 10.53 8.74
C LEU A 15 -9.99 11.69 8.16
N GLN A 16 -10.83 12.34 8.98
CA GLN A 16 -11.59 13.52 8.53
C GLN A 16 -10.67 14.70 8.24
N ARG A 17 -9.65 14.94 9.08
CA ARG A 17 -8.65 15.97 8.84
C ARG A 17 -7.86 15.69 7.56
N LEU A 18 -7.41 14.45 7.37
CA LEU A 18 -6.68 14.02 6.19
C LEU A 18 -7.51 14.21 4.92
N LYS A 19 -8.79 13.78 4.93
CA LYS A 19 -9.71 13.95 3.81
C LYS A 19 -9.93 15.41 3.41
N LYS A 20 -9.99 16.31 4.40
CA LYS A 20 -10.18 17.76 4.18
C LYS A 20 -8.89 18.44 3.70
N LYS A 21 -7.74 18.05 4.24
CA LYS A 21 -6.43 18.64 3.93
C LYS A 21 -5.92 18.19 2.56
N ALA A 22 -6.01 16.90 2.25
CA ALA A 22 -5.51 16.36 1.00
C ALA A 22 -6.46 16.67 -0.16
N ARG A 23 -5.92 17.29 -1.21
CA ARG A 23 -6.71 17.59 -2.41
C ARG A 23 -7.01 16.30 -3.16
N GLN A 24 -8.28 16.09 -3.51
CA GLN A 24 -8.63 15.00 -4.41
C GLN A 24 -8.14 15.33 -5.82
N ASN A 25 -7.33 14.45 -6.40
CA ASN A 25 -6.88 14.55 -7.78
C ASN A 25 -7.71 13.60 -8.67
N ARG A 26 -7.40 13.51 -9.96
CA ARG A 26 -8.05 12.60 -10.92
C ARG A 26 -7.28 11.30 -11.16
N SER A 27 -6.20 11.04 -10.40
CA SER A 27 -5.36 9.87 -10.64
C SER A 27 -6.04 8.59 -10.16
N TRP A 28 -5.65 7.50 -10.82
CA TRP A 28 -5.88 6.13 -10.39
C TRP A 28 -4.54 5.52 -10.04
N VAL A 29 -4.50 4.76 -8.95
CA VAL A 29 -3.25 4.20 -8.42
C VAL A 29 -3.36 2.69 -8.31
N GLU A 30 -2.39 1.98 -8.84
CA GLU A 30 -2.23 0.54 -8.61
C GLU A 30 -1.48 0.35 -7.29
N ILE A 31 -2.05 -0.45 -6.39
CA ILE A 31 -1.45 -0.74 -5.07
C ILE A 31 -1.38 -2.25 -4.86
N ASP A 32 -0.19 -2.72 -4.53
CA ASP A 32 0.07 -4.09 -4.11
C ASP A 32 1.34 -4.15 -3.26
N GLY A 33 1.67 -5.33 -2.73
CA GLY A 33 2.96 -5.58 -2.12
C GLY A 33 3.43 -7.02 -2.28
N ASN A 34 4.74 -7.22 -2.15
CA ASN A 34 5.39 -8.52 -2.22
C ASN A 34 6.67 -8.55 -1.40
N TYR A 35 7.10 -9.74 -0.98
CA TYR A 35 8.44 -9.92 -0.44
C TYR A 35 9.48 -9.57 -1.50
N THR A 36 10.47 -8.80 -1.08
CA THR A 36 11.61 -8.42 -1.92
C THR A 36 12.53 -9.62 -2.16
N PRO A 37 13.28 -9.64 -3.28
CA PRO A 37 14.25 -10.70 -3.57
C PRO A 37 15.61 -10.48 -2.87
N PHE A 38 15.72 -9.47 -2.01
CA PHE A 38 16.94 -9.12 -1.28
C PHE A 38 16.67 -9.08 0.22
N SER A 39 17.68 -9.39 1.03
CA SER A 39 17.56 -9.31 2.48
C SER A 39 18.00 -7.94 3.00
N ILE A 40 17.37 -7.52 4.09
CA ILE A 40 17.84 -6.39 4.89
C ILE A 40 18.34 -6.89 6.23
N ALA A 41 19.31 -6.17 6.80
CA ALA A 41 19.66 -6.35 8.20
C ALA A 41 18.44 -6.01 9.06
N SER A 42 18.15 -6.85 10.04
CA SER A 42 17.11 -6.55 11.04
C SER A 42 17.48 -5.26 11.78
N THR A 43 16.49 -4.39 12.00
CA THR A 43 16.65 -3.18 12.81
C THR A 43 16.50 -3.43 14.31
N ASN A 44 16.15 -4.67 14.70
CA ASN A 44 15.94 -5.11 16.08
C ASN A 44 17.12 -5.99 16.54
N ASP A 45 17.21 -6.29 17.83
CA ASP A 45 18.26 -7.13 18.46
C ASP A 45 18.35 -8.59 17.94
N ASP A 46 17.53 -8.97 16.94
CA ASP A 46 17.69 -10.25 16.23
C ASP A 46 18.64 -10.07 15.04
N PRO A 47 19.82 -10.73 15.03
CA PRO A 47 20.81 -10.58 13.96
C PRO A 47 20.40 -11.24 12.63
N ARG A 48 19.26 -11.94 12.55
CA ARG A 48 18.87 -12.67 11.33
C ARG A 48 18.41 -11.70 10.23
N PRO A 49 19.01 -11.76 9.03
CA PRO A 49 18.50 -11.03 7.88
C PRO A 49 17.08 -11.48 7.54
N THR A 50 16.25 -10.53 7.13
CA THR A 50 14.87 -10.82 6.73
C THR A 50 14.61 -10.31 5.31
N LEU A 51 13.66 -10.95 4.62
CA LEU A 51 13.13 -10.43 3.36
C LEU A 51 11.97 -9.49 3.69
N PRO A 52 12.12 -8.17 3.53
CA PRO A 52 11.03 -7.25 3.84
C PRO A 52 9.92 -7.38 2.80
N TRP A 53 8.72 -7.02 3.24
CA TRP A 53 7.56 -6.85 2.39
C TRP A 53 7.58 -5.43 1.79
N LEU A 54 7.77 -5.33 0.48
CA LEU A 54 7.73 -4.07 -0.26
C LEU A 54 6.29 -3.77 -0.68
N GLN A 55 5.79 -2.62 -0.24
CA GLN A 55 4.51 -2.05 -0.69
C GLN A 55 4.78 -0.97 -1.72
N LEU A 56 4.01 -0.99 -2.82
CA LEU A 56 4.14 -0.04 -3.92
C LEU A 56 2.80 0.62 -4.22
N ALA A 57 2.85 1.91 -4.49
CA ALA A 57 1.77 2.71 -5.06
C ALA A 57 2.27 3.35 -6.35
N VAL A 58 1.69 2.95 -7.48
CA VAL A 58 2.12 3.37 -8.82
C VAL A 58 0.96 4.05 -9.53
N ASP A 59 1.22 5.19 -10.17
CA ASP A 59 0.23 5.83 -11.02
C ASP A 59 -0.14 4.93 -12.20
N HIS A 60 -1.45 4.65 -12.35
CA HIS A 60 -1.97 3.68 -13.29
C HIS A 60 -1.72 4.06 -14.76
N PHE A 61 -1.59 5.35 -15.08
CA PHE A 61 -1.43 5.79 -16.46
C PHE A 61 0.05 5.91 -16.85
N THR A 62 0.86 6.45 -15.94
CA THR A 62 2.24 6.81 -16.23
C THR A 62 3.27 5.77 -15.77
N GLY A 63 2.91 4.89 -14.84
CA GLY A 63 3.88 4.01 -14.18
C GLY A 63 4.79 4.73 -13.18
N GLN A 64 4.50 5.98 -12.84
CA GLN A 64 5.29 6.71 -11.85
C GLN A 64 5.09 6.09 -10.45
N VAL A 65 6.19 5.78 -9.75
CA VAL A 65 6.14 5.43 -8.32
C VAL A 65 5.72 6.68 -7.55
N LEU A 66 4.55 6.63 -6.92
CA LEU A 66 4.02 7.70 -6.08
C LEU A 66 4.50 7.57 -4.63
N PHE A 67 4.56 6.33 -4.15
CA PHE A 67 5.05 6.01 -2.81
C PHE A 67 5.46 4.54 -2.75
N HIS A 68 6.42 4.26 -1.89
CA HIS A 68 6.82 2.90 -1.55
C HIS A 68 7.20 2.85 -0.08
N ASP A 69 7.06 1.68 0.53
CA ASP A 69 7.46 1.46 1.90
C ASP A 69 7.88 0.00 2.10
N LEU A 70 8.72 -0.24 3.11
CA LEU A 70 9.15 -1.57 3.52
C LEU A 70 8.53 -1.91 4.87
N ALA A 71 7.74 -2.98 4.91
CA ALA A 71 7.27 -3.57 6.15
C ALA A 71 8.14 -4.77 6.52
N SER A 72 8.45 -4.90 7.81
CA SER A 72 9.08 -6.13 8.33
C SER A 72 8.09 -7.30 8.20
N PRO A 73 8.59 -8.55 8.11
CA PRO A 73 7.71 -9.72 8.08
C PRO A 73 6.70 -9.76 9.23
N ASP A 74 7.13 -9.34 10.43
CA ASP A 74 6.31 -9.28 11.64
C ASP A 74 5.08 -8.38 11.48
N GLN A 75 5.20 -7.30 10.71
CA GLN A 75 4.11 -6.38 10.40
C GLN A 75 3.09 -6.96 9.40
N CYS A 76 3.34 -8.16 8.87
CA CYS A 76 2.47 -8.87 7.92
C CYS A 76 2.17 -10.32 8.36
N LEU A 77 2.56 -10.74 9.57
CA LEU A 77 2.36 -12.12 10.05
C LEU A 77 0.90 -12.48 10.26
N THR A 78 0.11 -11.58 10.84
CA THR A 78 -1.31 -11.80 11.12
C THR A 78 -2.19 -10.96 10.20
N ALA A 79 -3.45 -11.37 10.02
CA ALA A 79 -4.42 -10.58 9.24
C ALA A 79 -4.65 -9.18 9.84
N ALA A 80 -4.55 -9.05 11.17
CA ALA A 80 -4.70 -7.76 11.87
C ALA A 80 -3.48 -6.85 11.61
N ASP A 81 -2.28 -7.40 11.69
CA ASP A 81 -1.04 -6.65 11.42
C ASP A 81 -0.97 -6.24 9.96
N PHE A 82 -1.25 -7.17 9.04
CA PHE A 82 -1.36 -6.90 7.61
C PHE A 82 -2.36 -5.77 7.32
N THR A 83 -3.54 -5.81 7.93
CA THR A 83 -4.55 -4.75 7.76
C THR A 83 -4.03 -3.41 8.25
N ARG A 84 -3.42 -3.36 9.44
CA ARG A 84 -2.87 -2.14 10.02
C ARG A 84 -1.80 -1.55 9.11
N THR A 85 -0.87 -2.39 8.64
CA THR A 85 0.23 -2.03 7.76
C THR A 85 -0.27 -1.51 6.41
N ALA A 86 -1.24 -2.18 5.79
CA ALA A 86 -1.87 -1.73 4.55
C ALA A 86 -2.58 -0.37 4.73
N GLN A 87 -3.36 -0.20 5.79
CA GLN A 87 -4.06 1.06 6.06
C GLN A 87 -3.09 2.20 6.35
N GLN A 88 -2.02 1.93 7.10
CA GLN A 88 -0.97 2.91 7.37
C GLN A 88 -0.29 3.36 6.08
N PHE A 89 0.04 2.42 5.19
CA PHE A 89 0.64 2.73 3.90
C PHE A 89 -0.21 3.70 3.07
N LEU A 90 -1.53 3.45 2.95
CA LEU A 90 -2.42 4.36 2.21
C LEU A 90 -2.53 5.73 2.87
N VAL A 91 -2.58 5.78 4.21
CA VAL A 91 -2.61 7.05 4.96
C VAL A 91 -1.33 7.84 4.72
N THR A 92 -0.16 7.20 4.85
CA THR A 92 1.14 7.82 4.64
C THR A 92 1.32 8.29 3.20
N LEU A 93 0.95 7.48 2.20
CA LEU A 93 0.92 7.90 0.80
C LEU A 93 0.18 9.24 0.61
N ILE A 94 -1.01 9.39 1.21
CA ILE A 94 -1.82 10.62 1.09
C ILE A 94 -1.19 11.79 1.86
N GLN A 95 -0.57 11.51 3.01
CA GLN A 95 0.11 12.52 3.81
C GLN A 95 1.33 13.07 3.09
N GLU A 96 2.19 12.20 2.56
CA GLU A 96 3.44 12.56 1.88
C GLU A 96 3.19 13.25 0.54
N THR A 97 2.23 12.76 -0.25
CA THR A 97 1.89 13.39 -1.54
C THR A 97 1.02 14.63 -1.39
N GLY A 98 0.35 14.81 -0.25
CA GLY A 98 -0.71 15.81 -0.06
C GLY A 98 -1.92 15.62 -0.98
N GLN A 99 -1.99 14.50 -1.69
CA GLN A 99 -3.00 14.20 -2.69
C GLN A 99 -3.74 12.93 -2.35
N ARG A 100 -5.04 12.96 -2.62
CA ARG A 100 -5.92 11.81 -2.46
C ARG A 100 -6.34 11.32 -3.86
N PRO A 101 -6.02 10.07 -4.23
CA PRO A 101 -6.41 9.56 -5.54
C PRO A 101 -7.93 9.46 -5.67
N SER A 102 -8.43 9.54 -6.89
CA SER A 102 -9.85 9.29 -7.17
C SER A 102 -10.21 7.82 -7.03
N GLY A 103 -9.27 6.93 -7.39
CA GLY A 103 -9.45 5.50 -7.21
C GLY A 103 -8.14 4.74 -7.04
N ILE A 104 -8.24 3.54 -6.50
CA ILE A 104 -7.15 2.58 -6.40
C ILE A 104 -7.58 1.23 -7.00
N LEU A 105 -6.64 0.59 -7.68
CA LEU A 105 -6.76 -0.75 -8.24
C LEU A 105 -5.94 -1.71 -7.39
N ILE A 106 -6.54 -2.84 -7.02
CA ILE A 106 -5.92 -3.88 -6.18
C ILE A 106 -6.23 -5.25 -6.77
N SER A 107 -5.21 -6.10 -6.93
CA SER A 107 -5.38 -7.50 -7.34
C SER A 107 -5.54 -8.43 -6.15
N ASN A 108 -4.80 -8.19 -5.07
CA ASN A 108 -4.82 -9.01 -3.87
C ASN A 108 -6.13 -8.85 -3.07
N GLN A 109 -6.84 -9.97 -2.85
CA GLN A 109 -8.12 -9.96 -2.15
C GLN A 109 -8.02 -9.48 -0.69
N ASP A 110 -6.99 -9.90 0.04
CA ASP A 110 -6.81 -9.51 1.44
C ASP A 110 -6.51 -8.00 1.52
N LEU A 111 -5.70 -7.47 0.60
CA LEU A 111 -5.43 -6.03 0.51
C LEU A 111 -6.69 -5.22 0.18
N TYR A 112 -7.52 -5.72 -0.73
CA TYR A 112 -8.80 -5.08 -1.08
C TYR A 112 -9.70 -4.93 0.15
N TYR A 113 -9.86 -5.98 0.96
CA TYR A 113 -10.66 -5.94 2.18
C TYR A 113 -10.00 -5.15 3.31
N ALA A 114 -8.68 -5.14 3.39
CA ALA A 114 -7.94 -4.32 4.35
C ALA A 114 -8.17 -2.81 4.10
N LEU A 115 -8.26 -2.40 2.83
CA LEU A 115 -8.38 -1.00 2.42
C LEU A 115 -9.81 -0.53 2.15
N GLY A 116 -10.78 -1.43 1.94
CA GLY A 116 -12.13 -1.09 1.50
C GLY A 116 -12.86 -0.08 2.40
N SER A 117 -12.87 -0.33 3.71
CA SER A 117 -13.48 0.58 4.69
C SER A 117 -12.78 1.95 4.74
N LEU A 118 -11.44 1.95 4.66
CA LEU A 118 -10.62 3.16 4.68
C LEU A 118 -10.88 4.03 3.44
N CYS A 119 -10.89 3.41 2.26
CA CYS A 119 -11.16 4.08 0.99
C CYS A 119 -12.52 4.77 1.01
N ARG A 120 -13.57 4.09 1.49
CA ARG A 120 -14.90 4.71 1.62
C ARG A 120 -14.91 5.92 2.54
N LYS A 121 -14.20 5.87 3.68
CA LYS A 121 -14.09 7.03 4.58
C LYS A 121 -13.39 8.20 3.91
N LEU A 122 -12.28 7.91 3.23
CA LEU A 122 -11.49 8.91 2.51
C LEU A 122 -12.19 9.41 1.25
N GLY A 123 -13.19 8.72 0.72
CA GLY A 123 -13.86 9.08 -0.54
C GLY A 123 -13.04 8.69 -1.78
N ILE A 124 -12.34 7.56 -1.68
CA ILE A 124 -11.54 6.95 -2.74
C ILE A 124 -12.30 5.72 -3.24
N THR A 125 -12.41 5.56 -4.55
CA THR A 125 -12.97 4.32 -5.13
C THR A 125 -11.95 3.20 -4.96
N CYS A 126 -12.35 2.10 -4.33
CA CYS A 126 -11.52 0.90 -4.21
C CYS A 126 -12.06 -0.17 -5.16
N SER A 127 -11.25 -0.63 -6.11
CA SER A 127 -11.67 -1.57 -7.14
C SER A 127 -10.74 -2.77 -7.21
N LYS A 128 -11.32 -3.98 -7.29
CA LYS A 128 -10.57 -5.17 -7.65
C LYS A 128 -10.21 -5.14 -9.13
N SER A 129 -8.97 -5.48 -9.44
CA SER A 129 -8.48 -5.68 -10.81
C SER A 129 -7.89 -7.07 -10.93
N ALA A 130 -8.01 -7.72 -12.09
CA ALA A 130 -7.32 -8.98 -12.33
C ALA A 130 -5.80 -8.77 -12.45
N GLU A 131 -5.40 -7.62 -13.00
CA GLU A 131 -4.01 -7.27 -13.31
C GLU A 131 -3.67 -5.85 -12.87
N LEU A 132 -2.40 -5.64 -12.54
CA LEU A 132 -1.80 -4.35 -12.21
C LEU A 132 -0.56 -4.15 -13.08
N PRO A 133 -0.74 -3.82 -14.38
CA PRO A 133 0.34 -3.82 -15.36
C PRO A 133 1.43 -2.80 -15.03
N LYS A 134 1.07 -1.58 -14.61
CA LYS A 134 2.07 -0.54 -14.30
C LYS A 134 2.85 -0.82 -13.03
N LEU A 135 2.20 -1.41 -12.04
CA LEU A 135 2.88 -1.89 -10.84
C LEU A 135 3.84 -3.03 -11.18
N SER A 136 3.43 -3.98 -12.03
CA SER A 136 4.26 -5.11 -12.43
C SER A 136 5.49 -4.67 -13.21
N GLU A 137 5.32 -3.84 -14.24
CA GLU A 137 6.41 -3.24 -15.03
C GLU A 137 7.40 -2.48 -14.12
N THR A 138 6.87 -1.66 -13.22
CA THR A 138 7.70 -0.83 -12.32
C THR A 138 8.50 -1.69 -11.35
N ARG A 139 7.87 -2.70 -10.75
CA ARG A 139 8.53 -3.62 -9.82
C ARG A 139 9.63 -4.42 -10.51
N GLU A 140 9.37 -4.92 -11.71
CA GLU A 140 10.38 -5.62 -12.52
C GLU A 140 11.58 -4.72 -12.84
N ALA A 141 11.32 -3.48 -13.26
CA ALA A 141 12.37 -2.49 -13.51
C ALA A 141 13.20 -2.18 -12.26
N MET A 142 12.55 -2.01 -11.10
CA MET A 142 13.22 -1.80 -9.80
C MET A 142 14.15 -2.97 -9.46
N PHE A 143 13.67 -4.21 -9.53
CA PHE A 143 14.48 -5.38 -9.18
C PHE A 143 15.60 -5.64 -10.20
N ALA A 144 15.36 -5.38 -11.49
CA ALA A 144 16.40 -5.50 -12.52
C ALA A 144 17.54 -4.49 -12.30
N ALA A 145 17.25 -3.29 -11.78
CA ALA A 145 18.26 -2.28 -11.48
C ALA A 145 19.13 -2.64 -10.27
N MET A 146 18.63 -3.43 -9.33
CA MET A 146 19.37 -3.85 -8.12
C MET A 146 20.35 -4.99 -8.36
N ASN A 147 20.21 -5.72 -9.48
CA ASN A 147 21.10 -6.82 -9.88
C ASN A 147 22.25 -6.37 -10.79
N ARG A 148 22.50 -5.06 -10.91
CA ARG A 148 23.58 -4.46 -11.69
C ARG A 148 24.66 -3.93 -10.77
#